data_AF-A0AAV3ZFD7-F1
#
_entry.id   AF-A0AAV3ZFD7-F1
#
_cell.length_a   1.000
_cell.length_b   1.000
_cell.length_c   1.000
_cell.angle_alpha   90.00
_cell.angle_beta   90.00
_cell.angle_gamma   90.00
#
_symmetry.space_group_name_H-M   'P 1'
#
loop_
_entity.id
_entity.type
_entity.pdbx_description
1 polymer ?
#
loop_
_entity_poly.entity_id
_entity_poly.type
_entity_poly.pdbx_seq_one_letter_code
_entity_poly.pdbx_strand_id
1 'polypeptide(L)'
;MCGLRWRKASDLLGYRGEKREEYLKQEFKLLAERQEKKEETERQAREKKEEAERQAREKKEEAERHKRKEEAERQAREKKDEADRKERLELEKMKLDAEMKLLQAKIEAGIIKNEPDGSGARSSDTGPNTRNCLTFKLGGMISTFG
;
A
#
# COMPACT_ATOMS: atom_id res chain seq x y z
N MET A 1 -81.47 -28.25 46.19
CA MET A 1 -80.01 -28.28 46.45
C MET A 1 -79.11 -28.00 45.23
N CYS A 2 -79.62 -27.82 44.01
CA CYS A 2 -78.77 -27.72 42.80
C CYS A 2 -78.01 -26.39 42.60
N GLY A 3 -78.50 -25.26 43.11
CA GLY A 3 -77.91 -23.93 42.83
C GLY A 3 -76.59 -23.60 43.55
N LEU A 4 -76.27 -24.28 44.65
CA LEU A 4 -75.00 -24.10 45.38
C LEU A 4 -73.84 -24.87 44.74
N ARG A 5 -74.13 -26.00 44.08
CA ARG A 5 -73.14 -26.82 43.39
C ARG A 5 -72.68 -26.17 42.07
N TRP A 6 -73.61 -25.50 41.36
CA TRP A 6 -73.30 -24.75 40.15
C TRP A 6 -72.43 -23.51 40.39
N ARG A 7 -72.68 -22.75 41.46
CA ARG A 7 -71.84 -21.59 41.82
C ARG A 7 -70.39 -21.99 42.10
N LYS A 8 -70.17 -23.01 42.96
CA LYS A 8 -68.81 -23.51 43.24
C LYS A 8 -68.07 -24.01 42.00
N ALA A 9 -68.77 -24.64 41.05
CA ALA A 9 -68.17 -25.07 39.79
C ALA A 9 -67.79 -23.89 38.89
N SER A 10 -68.63 -22.85 38.84
CA SER A 10 -68.35 -21.60 38.11
C SER A 10 -67.15 -20.87 38.68
N ASP A 11 -67.05 -20.74 40.01
CA ASP A 11 -65.94 -20.05 40.68
C ASP A 11 -64.60 -20.77 40.42
N LEU A 12 -64.60 -22.10 40.45
CA LEU A 12 -63.42 -22.91 40.13
C LEU A 12 -63.00 -22.80 38.66
N LEU A 13 -63.96 -22.67 37.73
CA LEU A 13 -63.68 -22.44 36.32
C LEU A 13 -63.14 -21.04 36.08
N GLY A 14 -63.69 -20.02 36.76
CA GLY A 14 -63.18 -18.64 36.75
C GLY A 14 -61.75 -18.54 37.25
N TYR A 15 -61.47 -19.09 38.44
CA TYR A 15 -60.12 -19.13 39.02
C TYR A 15 -59.10 -19.84 38.13
N ARG A 16 -59.51 -20.94 37.48
CA ARG A 16 -58.66 -21.62 36.48
C ARG A 16 -58.46 -20.80 35.21
N GLY A 17 -59.44 -20.02 34.79
CA GLY A 17 -59.35 -19.09 33.66
C GLY A 17 -58.35 -17.98 33.96
N GLU A 18 -58.50 -17.31 35.10
CA GLU A 18 -57.61 -16.24 35.57
C GLU A 18 -56.16 -16.72 35.68
N LYS A 19 -55.92 -17.89 36.28
CA LYS A 19 -54.57 -18.46 36.34
C LYS A 19 -53.97 -18.77 34.96
N ARG A 20 -54.78 -19.18 33.99
CA ARG A 20 -54.31 -19.40 32.61
C ARG A 20 -53.98 -18.08 31.93
N GLU A 21 -54.78 -17.04 32.15
CA GLU A 21 -54.50 -15.72 31.60
C GLU A 21 -53.24 -15.10 32.20
N GLU A 22 -53.00 -15.26 33.50
CA GLU A 22 -51.75 -14.82 34.14
C GLU A 22 -50.53 -15.53 33.56
N TYR A 23 -50.62 -16.84 33.36
CA TYR A 23 -49.56 -17.63 32.76
C TYR A 23 -49.27 -17.17 31.32
N LEU A 24 -50.31 -16.97 30.50
CA LEU A 24 -50.16 -16.46 29.14
C LEU A 24 -49.54 -15.06 29.13
N LYS A 25 -49.97 -14.16 30.02
CA LYS A 25 -49.37 -12.81 30.16
C LYS A 25 -47.89 -12.87 30.52
N GLN A 26 -47.48 -13.81 31.38
CA GLN A 26 -46.07 -14.03 31.71
C GLN A 26 -45.28 -14.57 30.51
N GLU A 27 -45.83 -15.53 29.76
CA GLU A 27 -45.17 -16.03 28.55
C GLU A 27 -45.02 -14.94 27.48
N PHE A 28 -46.04 -14.11 27.26
CA PHE A 28 -45.95 -12.98 26.33
C PHE A 28 -44.89 -11.97 26.75
N LYS A 29 -44.78 -11.66 28.05
CA LYS A 29 -43.71 -10.78 28.55
C LYS A 29 -42.33 -11.36 28.29
N LEU A 30 -42.12 -12.65 28.61
CA LEU A 30 -40.84 -13.32 28.38
C LEU A 30 -40.48 -13.41 26.89
N LEU A 31 -41.47 -13.60 26.02
CA LEU A 31 -41.27 -13.58 24.57
C LEU A 31 -40.89 -12.19 24.06
N ALA A 32 -41.56 -11.15 24.55
CA ALA A 32 -41.24 -9.76 24.20
C ALA A 32 -39.82 -9.39 24.64
N GLU A 33 -39.44 -9.67 25.89
CA GLU A 33 -38.08 -9.43 26.40
C GLU A 33 -37.02 -10.21 25.60
N ARG A 34 -37.33 -11.44 25.16
CA ARG A 34 -36.41 -12.21 24.30
C ARG A 34 -36.28 -11.61 22.92
N GLN A 35 -37.34 -11.06 22.34
CA GLN A 35 -37.28 -10.38 21.05
C GLN A 35 -36.46 -9.08 21.16
N GLU A 36 -36.72 -8.28 22.18
CA GLU A 36 -35.99 -7.03 22.42
C GLU A 36 -34.49 -7.28 22.60
N LYS A 37 -34.10 -8.28 23.41
CA LYS A 37 -32.68 -8.66 23.55
C LYS A 37 -32.06 -9.11 22.24
N LYS A 38 -32.79 -9.83 21.39
CA LYS A 38 -32.29 -10.24 20.07
C LYS A 38 -32.05 -9.02 19.19
N GLU A 39 -33.03 -8.13 19.09
CA GLU A 39 -32.91 -6.90 18.31
C GLU A 39 -31.77 -6.01 18.80
N GLU A 40 -31.60 -5.89 20.11
CA GLU A 40 -30.49 -5.14 20.71
C GLU A 40 -29.14 -5.76 20.36
N THR A 41 -29.00 -7.09 20.45
CA THR A 41 -27.75 -7.76 20.08
C THR A 41 -27.43 -7.64 18.58
N GLU A 42 -28.44 -7.74 17.72
CA GLU A 42 -28.26 -7.53 16.27
C GLU A 42 -27.87 -6.10 15.95
N ARG A 43 -28.50 -5.13 16.62
CA ARG A 43 -28.17 -3.71 16.47
C ARG A 43 -26.73 -3.43 16.89
N GLN A 44 -26.33 -3.89 18.08
CA GLN A 44 -24.96 -3.75 18.56
C GLN A 44 -23.95 -4.43 17.62
N ALA A 45 -24.28 -5.58 17.05
CA ALA A 45 -23.42 -6.25 16.09
C ALA A 45 -23.25 -5.44 14.79
N ARG A 46 -24.32 -4.84 14.29
CA ARG A 46 -24.28 -3.95 13.11
C ARG A 46 -23.46 -2.70 13.39
N GLU A 47 -23.67 -2.05 14.53
CA GLU A 47 -22.94 -0.85 14.93
C GLU A 47 -21.43 -1.14 15.05
N LYS A 48 -21.04 -2.23 15.72
CA LYS A 48 -19.62 -2.65 15.81
C LYS A 48 -19.02 -2.94 14.45
N LYS A 49 -19.77 -3.55 13.53
CA LYS A 49 -19.29 -3.83 12.17
C LYS A 49 -19.08 -2.53 11.39
N GLU A 50 -20.03 -1.60 11.46
CA GLU A 50 -19.91 -0.31 10.79
C GLU A 50 -18.74 0.51 11.33
N GLU A 51 -18.55 0.51 12.65
CA GLU A 51 -17.42 1.18 13.30
C GLU A 51 -16.08 0.58 12.85
N ALA A 52 -15.97 -0.75 12.81
CA ALA A 52 -14.77 -1.43 12.33
C ALA A 52 -14.48 -1.12 10.85
N GLU A 53 -15.51 -1.09 9.99
CA GLU A 53 -15.36 -0.70 8.59
C GLU A 53 -14.91 0.76 8.44
N ARG A 54 -15.45 1.67 9.26
CA ARG A 54 -15.06 3.09 9.27
C ARG A 54 -13.59 3.25 9.68
N GLN A 55 -13.18 2.63 10.79
CA GLN A 55 -11.79 2.66 11.24
C GLN A 55 -10.83 2.07 10.21
N ALA A 56 -11.23 1.00 9.52
CA ALA A 56 -10.41 0.40 8.46
C ALA A 56 -10.23 1.34 7.26
N ARG A 57 -11.27 2.09 6.88
CA ARG A 57 -11.19 3.11 5.82
C ARG A 57 -10.28 4.27 6.22
N GLU A 58 -10.44 4.79 7.43
CA GLU A 58 -9.62 5.88 7.95
C GLU A 58 -8.13 5.51 7.98
N LYS A 59 -7.78 4.32 8.49
CA LYS A 59 -6.39 3.83 8.49
C LYS A 59 -5.80 3.70 7.09
N LYS A 60 -6.60 3.23 6.12
CA LYS A 60 -6.15 3.14 4.72
C LYS A 60 -5.89 4.53 4.13
N GLU A 61 -6.80 5.47 4.35
CA GLU A 61 -6.65 6.84 3.85
C GLU A 61 -5.44 7.54 4.47
N GLU A 62 -5.23 7.38 5.78
CA GLU A 62 -4.07 7.94 6.47
C GLU A 62 -2.75 7.35 5.94
N ALA A 63 -2.70 6.03 5.71
CA ALA A 63 -1.54 5.38 5.11
C ALA A 63 -1.26 5.87 3.68
N GLU A 64 -2.30 6.09 2.86
CA GLU A 64 -2.13 6.67 1.52
C GLU A 64 -1.63 8.11 1.58
N ARG A 65 -2.17 8.94 2.48
CA ARG A 65 -1.70 10.32 2.67
C ARG A 65 -0.23 10.36 3.09
N HIS A 66 0.19 9.46 3.99
CA HIS A 66 1.58 9.37 4.40
C HIS A 66 2.49 9.00 3.23
N LYS A 67 2.13 7.96 2.47
CA LYS A 67 2.89 7.53 1.28
C LYS A 67 3.05 8.64 0.26
N ARG A 68 1.97 9.38 -0.04
CA ARG A 68 2.01 10.51 -0.98
C ARG A 68 2.94 11.62 -0.50
N LYS A 69 2.99 11.90 0.81
CA LYS A 69 3.91 12.87 1.38
C LYS A 69 5.36 12.42 1.26
N GLU A 70 5.67 11.17 1.62
CA GLU A 70 7.02 10.62 1.49
C GLU A 70 7.50 10.60 0.03
N GLU A 71 6.62 10.25 -0.90
CA GLU A 71 6.94 10.24 -2.32
C GLU A 71 7.19 11.67 -2.85
N ALA A 72 6.38 12.65 -2.44
CA ALA A 72 6.60 14.05 -2.79
C ALA A 72 7.92 14.59 -2.22
N GLU A 73 8.25 14.24 -0.97
CA GLU A 73 9.51 14.64 -0.36
C GLU A 73 10.71 13.99 -1.07
N ARG A 74 10.60 12.71 -1.42
CA ARG A 74 11.64 12.01 -2.20
C ARG A 74 11.85 12.68 -3.55
N GLN A 75 10.77 12.95 -4.30
CA GLN A 75 10.87 13.63 -5.59
C GLN A 75 11.48 15.03 -5.48
N ALA A 76 11.18 15.77 -4.39
CA ALA A 76 11.78 17.07 -4.16
C ALA A 76 13.29 16.98 -3.91
N ARG A 77 13.72 15.98 -3.12
CA ARG A 77 15.15 15.71 -2.88
C ARG A 77 15.86 15.29 -4.17
N GLU A 78 15.26 14.38 -4.95
CA GLU A 78 15.82 13.93 -6.23
C GLU A 78 15.98 15.09 -7.23
N LYS A 79 14.97 15.96 -7.37
CA LYS A 79 15.06 17.15 -8.23
C LYS A 79 16.16 18.10 -7.80
N LYS A 80 16.36 18.26 -6.48
CA LYS A 80 17.43 19.09 -5.94
C LYS A 80 18.80 18.49 -6.26
N ASP A 81 18.98 17.19 -5.99
CA ASP A 81 20.23 16.49 -6.28
C ASP A 81 20.56 16.51 -7.78
N GLU A 82 19.56 16.42 -8.64
CA GLU A 82 19.73 16.52 -10.10
C GLU A 82 20.16 17.93 -10.52
N ALA A 83 19.55 18.97 -9.94
CA ALA A 83 19.95 20.36 -10.18
C ALA A 83 21.40 20.62 -9.74
N ASP A 84 21.75 20.20 -8.53
CA ASP A 84 23.10 20.35 -7.97
C ASP A 84 24.15 19.61 -8.83
N ARG A 85 23.82 18.40 -9.31
CA ARG A 85 24.68 17.65 -10.24
C ARG A 85 24.86 18.38 -11.57
N LYS A 86 23.77 18.92 -12.13
CA LYS A 86 23.82 19.65 -13.40
C LYS A 86 24.69 20.89 -13.28
N GLU A 87 24.52 21.67 -12.22
CA GLU A 87 25.35 22.86 -11.96
C GLU A 87 26.83 22.48 -11.83
N ARG A 88 27.13 21.41 -11.09
CA ARG A 88 28.51 20.93 -10.95
C ARG A 88 29.13 20.52 -12.30
N LEU A 89 28.37 19.81 -13.13
CA LEU A 89 28.82 19.40 -14.46
C LEU A 89 29.02 20.60 -15.39
N GLU A 90 28.15 21.61 -15.32
CA GLU A 90 28.31 22.85 -16.10
C GLU A 90 29.55 23.63 -15.68
N LEU A 91 29.81 23.73 -14.36
CA LEU A 91 31.03 24.36 -13.85
C LEU A 91 32.29 23.60 -14.27
N GLU A 92 32.27 22.27 -14.23
CA GLU A 92 33.39 21.43 -14.66
C GLU A 92 33.64 21.57 -16.17
N LYS A 93 32.58 21.61 -16.97
CA LYS A 93 32.67 21.87 -18.41
C LYS A 93 33.31 23.23 -18.70
N MET A 94 32.89 24.29 -18.01
CA MET A 94 33.49 25.62 -18.19
C MET A 94 34.97 25.65 -17.79
N LYS A 95 35.36 24.94 -16.73
CA LYS A 95 36.77 24.81 -16.32
C LYS A 95 37.60 24.12 -17.39
N LEU A 96 37.11 22.98 -17.91
CA LEU A 96 37.77 22.26 -18.99
C LEU A 96 37.88 23.11 -20.27
N ASP A 97 36.82 23.84 -20.64
CA ASP A 97 36.85 24.74 -21.80
C ASP A 97 37.88 25.88 -21.61
N ALA A 98 38.01 26.41 -20.39
CA ALA A 98 39.01 27.44 -20.07
C ALA A 98 40.44 26.87 -20.10
N GLU A 99 40.66 25.68 -19.55
CA GLU A 99 41.95 24.97 -19.60
C GLU A 99 42.37 24.67 -21.04
N MET A 100 41.44 24.20 -21.87
CA MET A 100 41.68 23.96 -23.30
C MET A 100 42.07 25.24 -24.04
N LYS A 101 41.38 26.36 -23.79
CA LYS A 101 41.74 27.66 -24.38
C LYS A 101 43.13 28.14 -23.93
N LEU A 102 43.48 27.93 -22.65
CA LEU A 102 44.81 28.26 -22.15
C LEU A 102 45.89 27.39 -22.78
N LEU A 103 45.65 26.09 -22.96
CA LEU A 103 46.57 25.19 -23.66
C LEU A 103 46.76 25.60 -25.12
N GLN A 104 45.67 25.92 -25.81
CA GLN A 104 45.72 26.38 -27.19
C GLN A 104 46.48 27.70 -27.34
N ALA A 105 46.26 28.66 -26.45
CA ALA A 105 47.03 29.90 -26.40
C ALA A 105 48.53 29.65 -26.13
N LYS A 106 48.88 28.68 -25.27
CA LYS A 106 50.29 28.30 -25.02
C LYS A 106 50.94 27.64 -26.24
N ILE A 107 50.19 26.86 -27.01
CA ILE A 107 50.64 26.27 -28.28
C ILE A 107 50.87 27.37 -29.31
N GLU A 108 49.92 28.29 -29.47
CA GLU A 108 50.02 29.43 -30.41
C GLU A 108 51.16 30.39 -30.04
N ALA A 109 51.41 30.60 -28.75
CA ALA A 109 52.55 31.37 -28.26
C ALA A 109 53.90 30.65 -28.43
N GLY A 110 53.92 29.41 -28.96
CA GLY A 110 55.13 28.62 -29.17
C GLY A 110 55.80 28.13 -27.88
N ILE A 111 55.11 28.24 -26.74
CA ILE A 111 55.59 27.77 -25.43
C ILE A 111 55.52 26.24 -25.36
N ILE A 112 54.53 25.64 -26.04
CA ILE A 112 54.36 24.19 -26.18
C ILE A 112 54.45 23.87 -27.68
N LYS A 113 55.38 22.99 -28.08
CA LYS A 113 55.46 22.51 -29.47
C LYS A 113 54.44 21.40 -29.68
N ASN A 114 53.49 21.60 -30.58
CA ASN A 114 52.72 20.49 -31.16
C ASN A 114 53.65 19.75 -32.11
N GLU A 115 54.28 18.68 -31.63
CA GLU A 115 54.83 17.68 -32.55
C GLU A 115 53.65 16.82 -33.01
N PRO A 116 53.25 16.84 -34.30
CA PRO A 116 52.37 15.82 -34.81
C PRO A 116 53.19 14.54 -34.86
N ASP A 117 52.80 13.52 -34.10
CA ASP A 117 53.36 12.17 -34.19
C ASP A 117 53.09 11.59 -35.59
N GLY A 118 53.91 12.03 -36.54
CA GLY A 118 54.13 11.36 -37.81
C GLY A 118 55.08 10.19 -37.57
N SER A 119 54.55 9.07 -37.08
CA SER A 119 55.23 7.78 -37.24
C SER A 119 54.22 6.69 -37.61
N GLY A 120 53.94 6.62 -38.90
CA GLY A 120 53.60 5.35 -39.51
C GLY A 120 54.85 4.44 -39.48
N ALA A 121 54.77 3.33 -38.76
CA ALA A 121 55.64 2.18 -38.97
C ALA A 121 54.83 0.89 -38.73
N ARG A 122 54.87 0.04 -39.76
CA ARG A 122 54.20 -1.26 -39.89
C ARG A 122 54.84 -2.33 -39.01
N SER A 123 54.01 -3.36 -38.73
CA SER A 123 54.33 -4.81 -38.62
C SER A 123 55.17 -5.23 -37.39
N SER A 124 54.97 -6.37 -36.75
CA SER A 124 54.28 -7.63 -37.06
C SER A 124 54.09 -8.46 -35.77
N ASP A 125 53.30 -9.54 -35.89
CA ASP A 125 53.35 -10.76 -35.06
C ASP A 125 52.74 -10.66 -33.64
N THR A 126 51.83 -11.51 -33.16
CA THR A 126 51.18 -12.76 -33.61
C THR A 126 49.97 -12.95 -32.66
N GLY A 127 48.81 -13.41 -33.17
CA GLY A 127 47.64 -13.77 -32.35
C GLY A 127 47.82 -15.08 -31.55
N PRO A 128 46.87 -15.41 -30.65
CA PRO A 128 45.76 -16.26 -31.09
C PRO A 128 44.39 -15.67 -30.68
N ASN A 129 43.51 -15.44 -31.63
CA ASN A 129 42.54 -16.39 -32.19
C ASN A 129 41.32 -16.58 -31.28
N THR A 130 40.32 -15.76 -31.57
CA THR A 130 38.92 -15.87 -31.14
C THR A 130 38.33 -17.23 -31.48
N ARG A 131 37.81 -17.95 -30.49
CA ARG A 131 36.77 -18.97 -30.70
C ARG A 131 35.74 -18.93 -29.59
N ASN A 132 34.53 -18.59 -30.01
CA ASN A 132 33.25 -19.08 -29.49
C ASN A 132 32.81 -18.55 -28.12
N CYS A 133 31.55 -18.30 -27.83
CA CYS A 133 30.33 -18.15 -28.60
C CYS A 133 29.34 -17.55 -27.60
N LEU A 134 28.49 -16.66 -28.08
CA LEU A 134 27.20 -16.33 -27.50
C LEU A 134 26.54 -17.54 -26.84
N THR A 135 26.20 -17.42 -25.55
CA THR A 135 24.98 -18.03 -25.02
C THR A 135 24.19 -16.98 -24.27
N PHE A 136 23.34 -16.33 -25.05
CA PHE A 136 22.07 -15.79 -24.60
C PHE A 136 21.30 -16.94 -23.94
N LYS A 137 20.92 -16.83 -22.66
CA LYS A 137 19.91 -17.69 -22.07
C LYS A 137 18.75 -16.83 -21.58
N LEU A 138 17.84 -16.61 -22.52
CA LEU A 138 16.42 -16.37 -22.26
C LEU A 138 15.85 -17.58 -21.50
N GLY A 139 14.93 -17.31 -20.57
CA GLY A 139 14.14 -18.28 -19.81
C GLY A 139 13.97 -17.78 -18.38
N GLY A 140 12.91 -17.07 -18.00
CA GLY A 140 11.53 -17.23 -18.44
C GLY A 140 10.92 -18.44 -17.74
N MET A 141 10.22 -18.17 -16.62
CA MET A 141 9.12 -18.91 -15.98
C MET A 141 9.17 -20.44 -15.97
N ILE A 142 9.01 -21.09 -14.81
CA ILE A 142 7.83 -21.93 -14.45
C ILE A 142 7.75 -22.05 -12.91
N SER A 143 6.56 -21.74 -12.39
CA SER A 143 6.05 -22.08 -11.07
C SER A 143 5.55 -23.52 -11.06
N THR A 144 5.88 -24.36 -10.07
CA THR A 144 5.00 -25.42 -9.53
C THR A 144 5.58 -26.07 -8.26
N PHE A 145 4.77 -26.03 -7.19
CA PHE A 145 4.47 -27.10 -6.20
C PHE A 145 5.56 -28.07 -5.71
N GLY A 146 5.68 -28.15 -4.38
CA GLY A 146 6.33 -29.20 -3.60
C GLY A 146 6.21 -28.90 -2.11
#